data_AF-A0AA43CDM2-F1
#
_entry.id   AF-A0AA43CDM2-F1
#
_cell.length_a   1.000
_cell.length_b   1.000
_cell.length_c   1.000
_cell.angle_alpha   90.00
_cell.angle_beta   90.00
_cell.angle_gamma   90.00
#
_symmetry.space_group_name_H-M   'P 1'
#
loop_
_entity.id
_entity.type
_entity.pdbx_description
1 polymer ?
#
loop_
_entity_poly.entity_id
_entity_poly.type
_entity_poly.pdbx_seq_one_letter_code
_entity_poly.pdbx_strand_id
1 'polypeptide(L)'
;MRLATERIRELARDMNLTLSELLERAGVSRTAYYSLARKSSVVPRSIDALAAALDEPVSGLLEELPPRVVAAQRICAQDPDASFENVWHVLTLLEMNPIERLNRSLTRGRTTTAHR
;
A
#
# COMPACT_ATOMS: atom_id res chain seq x y z
N MET A 1 -1.59 16.68 -9.47
CA MET A 1 -0.28 15.96 -9.59
C MET A 1 -0.28 15.13 -10.88
N ARG A 2 0.83 15.02 -11.63
CA ARG A 2 0.89 14.21 -12.88
C ARG A 2 1.92 13.09 -12.80
N LEU A 3 1.76 12.03 -13.58
CA LEU A 3 2.78 11.00 -13.73
C LEU A 3 4.04 11.57 -14.38
N ALA A 4 5.18 11.38 -13.73
CA ALA A 4 6.48 11.76 -14.26
C ALA A 4 7.02 10.64 -15.16
N THR A 5 6.47 10.52 -16.37
CA THR A 5 6.80 9.45 -17.33
C THR A 5 8.31 9.29 -17.57
N GLU A 6 9.04 10.39 -17.72
CA GLU A 6 10.50 10.32 -17.93
C GLU A 6 11.22 9.79 -16.69
N ARG A 7 10.80 10.21 -15.50
CA ARG A 7 11.37 9.72 -14.24
C ARG A 7 11.14 8.22 -14.05
N ILE A 8 9.96 7.73 -14.43
CA ILE A 8 9.64 6.29 -14.39
C ILE A 8 10.55 5.52 -15.34
N ARG A 9 10.81 6.06 -16.55
CA ARG A 9 11.73 5.43 -17.51
C ARG A 9 13.18 5.45 -17.07
N GLU A 10 13.61 6.49 -16.37
CA GLU A 10 14.95 6.54 -15.75
C GLU A 10 15.09 5.46 -14.69
N LEU A 11 14.15 5.39 -13.75
CA LEU A 11 14.16 4.38 -12.69
C LEU A 11 14.09 2.95 -13.24
N ALA A 12 13.34 2.72 -14.31
CA ALA A 12 13.34 1.43 -15.00
C ALA A 12 14.73 1.07 -15.54
N ARG A 13 15.40 2.04 -16.19
CA ARG A 13 16.76 1.86 -16.73
C ARG A 13 17.80 1.62 -15.63
N ASP A 14 17.69 2.32 -14.50
CA ASP A 14 18.56 2.10 -13.32
C ASP A 14 18.44 0.67 -12.78
N MET A 15 17.27 0.04 -12.98
CA MET A 15 17.01 -1.36 -12.63
C MET A 15 17.31 -2.36 -13.76
N ASN A 16 17.89 -1.93 -14.89
CA ASN A 16 18.08 -2.71 -16.11
C ASN A 16 16.77 -3.31 -16.68
N LEU A 17 15.66 -2.58 -16.56
CA LEU A 17 14.36 -2.96 -17.09
C LEU A 17 13.91 -1.98 -18.17
N THR A 18 13.26 -2.49 -19.20
CA THR A 18 12.42 -1.70 -20.09
C THR A 18 11.14 -1.27 -19.36
N LEU A 19 10.50 -0.20 -19.85
CA LEU A 19 9.19 0.21 -19.31
C LEU A 19 8.16 -0.92 -19.40
N SER A 20 8.21 -1.74 -20.46
CA SER A 20 7.29 -2.87 -20.64
C SER A 20 7.45 -3.90 -19.53
N GLU A 21 8.69 -4.31 -19.23
CA GLU A 21 8.99 -5.29 -18.19
C GLU A 21 8.67 -4.75 -16.79
N LEU A 22 8.94 -3.47 -16.53
CA LEU A 22 8.55 -2.83 -15.28
C LEU A 22 7.03 -2.89 -15.08
N LEU A 23 6.26 -2.55 -16.10
CA LEU A 23 4.79 -2.57 -16.04
C LEU A 23 4.25 -3.98 -15.84
N GLU A 24 4.80 -4.97 -16.54
CA GLU A 24 4.44 -6.39 -16.37
C GLU A 24 4.74 -6.87 -14.95
N ARG A 25 5.95 -6.59 -14.44
CA ARG A 25 6.35 -6.94 -13.07
C ARG A 25 5.47 -6.27 -12.00
N ALA A 26 4.99 -5.07 -12.28
CA ALA A 26 4.09 -4.33 -11.40
C ALA A 26 2.61 -4.77 -11.52
N GLY A 27 2.28 -5.67 -12.45
CA GLY A 27 0.90 -6.06 -12.74
C GLY A 27 0.05 -4.94 -13.36
N VAL A 28 0.69 -3.94 -13.99
CA VAL A 28 0.02 -2.78 -14.59
C VAL A 28 -0.07 -2.95 -16.10
N SER A 29 -1.29 -2.91 -16.65
CA SER A 29 -1.45 -2.97 -18.10
C SER A 29 -0.91 -1.69 -18.77
N ARG A 30 -0.35 -1.84 -19.99
CA ARG A 30 0.11 -0.69 -20.80
C ARG A 30 -1.00 0.34 -21.00
N THR A 31 -2.23 -0.12 -21.25
CA THR A 31 -3.38 0.75 -21.45
C THR A 31 -3.72 1.55 -20.20
N ALA A 32 -3.72 0.92 -19.02
CA ALA A 32 -3.95 1.62 -17.75
C ALA A 32 -2.86 2.69 -17.50
N TYR A 33 -1.59 2.32 -17.72
CA TYR A 33 -0.47 3.25 -17.60
C TYR A 33 -0.63 4.47 -18.52
N TYR A 34 -0.83 4.26 -19.82
CA TYR A 34 -0.94 5.37 -20.78
C TYR A 34 -2.23 6.19 -20.61
N SER A 35 -3.30 5.59 -20.11
CA SER A 35 -4.53 6.31 -19.74
C SER A 35 -4.26 7.33 -18.64
N LEU A 36 -3.46 6.98 -17.63
CA LEU A 36 -3.06 7.91 -16.57
C LEU A 36 -1.98 8.90 -17.03
N ALA A 37 -1.00 8.43 -17.81
CA ALA A 37 0.12 9.27 -18.26
C ALA A 37 -0.31 10.46 -19.15
N ARG A 38 -1.46 10.33 -19.85
CA ARG A 38 -2.03 11.41 -20.68
C ARG A 38 -2.85 12.42 -19.88
N LYS A 39 -3.24 12.10 -18.64
CA LYS A 39 -4.05 13.01 -17.82
C LYS A 39 -3.19 14.13 -17.26
N SER A 40 -3.78 15.33 -17.20
CA SER A 40 -3.17 16.49 -16.53
C SER A 40 -3.03 16.31 -15.03
N SER A 41 -3.93 15.52 -14.41
CA SER A 41 -3.87 15.14 -13.00
C SER A 41 -4.23 13.66 -12.82
N VAL A 42 -3.46 12.94 -12.00
CA VAL A 42 -3.76 11.56 -11.58
C VAL A 42 -4.51 11.49 -10.26
N VAL A 43 -4.59 12.60 -9.53
CA VAL A 43 -5.41 12.70 -8.32
C VAL A 43 -6.85 13.03 -8.69
N PRO A 44 -7.85 12.51 -7.96
CA PRO A 44 -9.25 12.86 -8.19
C PRO A 44 -9.50 14.36 -8.00
N ARG A 45 -10.43 14.92 -8.79
CA ARG A 45 -10.80 16.35 -8.69
C ARG A 45 -11.25 16.77 -7.30
N SER A 46 -11.87 15.87 -6.55
CA SER A 46 -12.27 16.12 -5.16
C SER A 46 -11.07 16.42 -4.26
N ILE A 47 -9.95 15.73 -4.44
CA ILE A 47 -8.72 15.96 -3.67
C ILE A 47 -8.05 17.26 -4.08
N ASP A 48 -7.99 17.55 -5.40
CA ASP A 48 -7.49 18.83 -5.89
C ASP A 48 -8.32 20.01 -5.34
N ALA A 49 -9.65 19.86 -5.24
CA ALA A 49 -10.53 20.88 -4.68
C ALA A 49 -10.34 21.07 -3.16
N LEU A 50 -10.13 19.98 -2.41
CA LEU A 50 -9.81 20.05 -0.98
C LEU A 50 -8.47 20.76 -0.74
N ALA A 51 -7.44 20.43 -1.51
CA ALA A 51 -6.14 21.10 -1.47
C ALA A 51 -6.26 22.61 -1.71
N ALA A 52 -7.00 23.00 -2.75
CA ALA A 52 -7.25 24.41 -3.05
C ALA A 52 -8.04 25.14 -1.95
N ALA A 53 -9.02 24.47 -1.33
CA ALA A 53 -9.81 25.07 -0.26
C ALA A 53 -9.03 25.25 1.05
N LEU A 54 -8.05 24.38 1.30
CA LEU A 54 -7.19 24.41 2.48
C LEU A 54 -5.92 25.24 2.30
N ASP A 55 -5.66 25.74 1.09
CA ASP A 55 -4.40 26.39 0.70
C ASP A 55 -3.15 25.53 0.97
N GLU A 56 -3.29 24.21 0.78
CA GLU A 56 -2.24 23.22 1.04
C GLU A 56 -1.95 22.41 -0.23
N PRO A 57 -0.68 22.02 -0.49
CA PRO A 57 -0.37 21.15 -1.62
C PRO A 57 -0.96 19.75 -1.40
N VAL A 58 -1.39 19.10 -2.49
CA VAL A 58 -1.98 17.75 -2.44
C VAL A 58 -1.09 16.73 -1.72
N SER A 59 0.24 16.85 -1.84
CA SER A 59 1.18 15.97 -1.13
C SER A 59 1.12 16.12 0.39
N GLY A 60 0.72 17.28 0.92
CA GLY A 60 0.51 17.50 2.35
C GLY A 60 -0.78 16.88 2.88
N LEU A 61 -1.74 16.57 2.00
CA LEU A 61 -3.00 15.91 2.37
C LEU A 61 -2.92 14.38 2.30
N LEU A 62 -1.84 13.82 1.74
CA LEU A 62 -1.67 12.40 1.54
C LEU A 62 -0.64 11.86 2.54
N GLU A 63 -1.06 10.93 3.39
CA GLU A 63 -0.17 10.24 4.31
C GLU A 63 0.35 8.94 3.69
N GLU A 64 1.63 8.65 3.89
CA GLU A 64 2.18 7.34 3.58
C GLU A 64 1.60 6.29 4.55
N LEU A 65 1.15 5.18 3.99
CA LEU A 65 0.69 4.07 4.81
C LEU A 65 1.87 3.49 5.60
N PRO A 66 1.70 3.18 6.91
CA PRO A 66 2.73 2.52 7.69
C PRO A 66 3.20 1.23 7.01
N PRO A 67 4.49 0.87 7.05
CA PRO A 67 5.03 -0.33 6.39
C PRO A 67 4.26 -1.61 6.72
N ARG A 68 3.75 -1.71 7.95
CA ARG A 68 2.94 -2.84 8.41
C ARG A 68 1.61 -2.98 7.67
N VAL A 69 0.96 -1.86 7.32
CA VAL A 69 -0.30 -1.88 6.55
C VAL A 69 -0.04 -2.41 5.14
N VAL A 70 1.03 -1.93 4.51
CA VAL A 70 1.47 -2.36 3.18
C VAL A 70 1.81 -3.86 3.20
N ALA A 71 2.52 -4.33 4.22
CA ALA A 71 2.84 -5.75 4.39
C ALA A 71 1.58 -6.61 4.56
N ALA A 72 0.61 -6.16 5.36
CA ALA A 72 -0.65 -6.88 5.56
C ALA A 72 -1.46 -7.00 4.27
N GLN A 73 -1.60 -5.91 3.53
CA GLN A 73 -2.28 -5.89 2.22
C GLN A 73 -1.61 -6.84 1.22
N ARG A 74 -0.28 -6.86 1.17
CA ARG A 74 0.48 -7.75 0.29
C ARG A 74 0.23 -9.22 0.61
N ILE A 75 0.21 -9.61 1.89
CA ILE A 75 -0.06 -10.99 2.31
C ILE A 75 -1.49 -11.40 1.91
N CYS A 76 -2.50 -10.57 2.20
CA CYS A 76 -3.87 -10.84 1.78
C CYS A 76 -4.05 -10.92 0.26
N ALA A 77 -3.26 -10.18 -0.52
CA ALA A 77 -3.29 -10.27 -1.98
C ALA A 77 -2.69 -11.59 -2.51
N GLN A 78 -1.79 -12.21 -1.75
CA GLN A 78 -1.14 -13.48 -2.12
C GLN A 78 -1.93 -14.71 -1.63
N ASP A 79 -2.70 -14.56 -0.55
CA ASP A 79 -3.47 -15.62 0.08
C ASP A 79 -4.94 -15.17 0.30
N PRO A 80 -5.88 -15.63 -0.56
CA PRO A 80 -7.29 -15.26 -0.46
C PRO A 80 -7.98 -15.70 0.84
N ASP A 81 -7.47 -16.72 1.53
CA ASP A 81 -8.04 -17.20 2.78
C ASP A 81 -7.54 -16.39 4.00
N ALA A 82 -6.53 -15.54 3.80
CA ALA A 82 -5.97 -14.71 4.85
C ALA A 82 -6.84 -13.48 5.15
N SER A 83 -7.44 -13.45 6.35
CA SER A 83 -8.10 -12.25 6.88
C SER A 83 -7.08 -11.16 7.22
N PHE A 84 -7.36 -9.93 6.75
CA PHE A 84 -6.56 -8.74 7.08
C PHE A 84 -6.38 -8.57 8.60
N GLU A 85 -7.43 -8.80 9.38
CA GLU A 85 -7.37 -8.65 10.84
C GLU A 85 -6.37 -9.64 11.48
N ASN A 86 -6.38 -10.89 11.01
CA ASN A 86 -5.46 -11.92 11.49
C ASN A 86 -4.02 -11.62 11.07
N VAL A 87 -3.80 -11.24 9.81
CA VAL A 87 -2.48 -10.86 9.30
C VAL A 87 -1.94 -9.65 10.06
N TRP A 88 -2.74 -8.60 10.20
CA TRP A 88 -2.38 -7.40 10.96
C TRP A 88 -2.00 -7.72 12.40
N HIS A 89 -2.78 -8.57 13.05
CA HIS A 89 -2.48 -9.01 14.41
C HIS A 89 -1.14 -9.73 14.52
N VAL A 90 -0.88 -10.69 13.62
CA VAL A 90 0.38 -11.43 13.61
C VAL A 90 1.56 -10.50 13.37
N LEU A 91 1.46 -9.59 12.39
CA LEU A 91 2.53 -8.61 12.14
C LEU A 91 2.78 -7.72 13.35
N THR A 92 1.72 -7.30 14.04
CA THR A 92 1.82 -6.52 15.29
C THR A 92 2.53 -7.32 16.38
N LEU A 93 2.21 -8.61 16.52
CA LEU A 93 2.87 -9.50 17.49
C LEU A 93 4.36 -9.70 17.19
N LEU A 94 4.76 -9.74 15.92
CA LEU A 94 6.16 -9.94 15.51
C LEU A 94 7.06 -8.75 15.88
N GLU A 95 6.50 -7.57 16.04
CA GLU A 95 7.22 -6.36 16.46
C GLU A 95 7.38 -6.25 18.00
N MET A 96 6.69 -7.10 18.77
CA MET A 96 6.76 -7.10 20.23
C MET A 96 7.95 -7.91 20.75
N ASN A 97 8.37 -7.63 21.98
CA ASN A 97 9.31 -8.51 22.66
C ASN A 97 8.69 -9.91 22.88
N PRO A 98 9.51 -10.98 23.02
CA PRO A 98 8.99 -12.35 23.08
C PRO A 98 7.99 -12.61 24.19
N ILE A 99 8.16 -11.97 25.37
CA ILE A 99 7.29 -12.16 26.53
C ILE A 99 5.93 -11.48 26.31
N GLU A 100 5.92 -10.24 25.84
CA GLU A 100 4.70 -9.51 25.50
C GLU A 100 3.90 -10.21 24.41
N ARG A 101 4.60 -10.69 23.37
CA ARG A 101 3.99 -11.47 22.29
C ARG A 101 3.29 -12.71 22.82
N LEU A 102 3.97 -13.48 23.70
CA LEU A 102 3.39 -14.70 24.28
C LEU A 102 2.14 -14.36 25.11
N ASN A 103 2.24 -13.37 26.01
CA ASN A 103 1.14 -12.96 26.87
C ASN A 103 -0.08 -12.49 26.05
N ARG A 104 0.15 -11.71 24.99
CA ARG A 104 -0.92 -11.16 24.14
C ARG A 104 -1.58 -12.25 23.29
N SER A 105 -0.80 -13.19 22.76
CA SER A 105 -1.32 -14.36 22.04
C SER A 105 -2.17 -15.27 22.94
N LEU A 106 -1.69 -15.56 24.16
CA LEU A 106 -2.43 -16.39 25.13
C LEU A 106 -3.75 -15.72 25.55
N THR A 107 -3.73 -14.40 25.75
CA THR A 107 -4.94 -13.63 26.07
C THR A 107 -5.97 -13.71 24.95
N ARG A 108 -5.56 -13.48 23.70
CA ARG A 108 -6.47 -13.55 22.53
C ARG A 108 -7.06 -14.95 22.38
N GLY A 109 -6.24 -16.00 22.51
CA GLY A 109 -6.70 -17.39 22.43
C GLY A 109 -7.79 -17.72 23.45
N ARG A 110 -7.63 -17.27 24.70
CA ARG A 110 -8.64 -17.44 25.77
C ARG A 110 -9.96 -16.75 25.44
N THR A 111 -9.93 -15.53 24.90
CA THR A 111 -11.15 -14.81 24.50
C THR A 111 -11.89 -15.52 23.35
N THR A 112 -11.16 -16.05 22.37
CA THR A 112 -11.76 -16.80 21.26
C THR A 112 -12.42 -18.11 21.72
N THR A 113 -11.85 -18.79 22.72
CA THR A 113 -12.46 -20.00 23.32
C THR A 113 -13.70 -19.69 24.16
N ALA A 114 -13.76 -18.52 24.80
CA ALA A 114 -14.89 -18.14 25.67
C ALA A 114 -16.16 -17.71 24.91
N HIS A 115 -16.06 -17.45 23.60
CA HIS A 115 -17.20 -17.09 22.74
C HIS A 115 -17.68 -18.24 21.83
N ARG A 116 -17.22 -19.47 22.09
CA ARG A 116 -17.77 -20.71 21.53
C ARG A 116 -18.56 -21.46 22.58
#